data_AF-A0A914CUX7-F1
#
_entry.id   AF-A0A914CUX7-F1
#
_cell.length_a   1.000
_cell.length_b   1.000
_cell.length_c   1.000
_cell.angle_alpha   90.00
_cell.angle_beta   90.00
_cell.angle_gamma   90.00
#
_symmetry.space_group_name_H-M   'P 1'
#
loop_
_entity.id
_entity.type
_entity.pdbx_description
1 polymer ?
#
loop_
_entity_poly.entity_id
_entity_poly.type
_entity_poly.pdbx_seq_one_letter_code
_entity_poly.pdbx_strand_id
1 'polypeptide(L)'
;MDFIHDRFKYTDKQLPPERIDDRKPFTTDVDITDQFDYSQIEQALLSQKECDQLRLAAQFSRQKYTQLLISELGSRIEQKYGNKPKFHDLKCVTEPTRSGCTRSAFVLSIDTNRCSAFLYDLFDGCVVLYCAD
;
A
#
# COMPACT_ATOMS: atom_id res chain seq x y z
N MET A 1 -20.48 -3.28 0.28
CA MET A 1 -21.43 -2.45 1.04
C MET A 1 -20.90 -2.12 2.44
N ASP A 2 -20.14 -3.03 3.06
CA ASP A 2 -19.61 -2.86 4.43
C ASP A 2 -18.71 -1.63 4.62
N PHE A 3 -17.89 -1.29 3.61
CA PHE A 3 -17.03 -0.10 3.66
C PHE A 3 -17.79 1.21 3.91
N ILE A 4 -18.94 1.42 3.27
CA ILE A 4 -19.74 2.64 3.47
C ILE A 4 -20.32 2.65 4.88
N HIS A 5 -20.78 1.49 5.34
CA HIS A 5 -21.34 1.35 6.68
C HIS A 5 -20.31 1.59 7.79
N ASP A 6 -19.05 1.16 7.61
CA ASP A 6 -17.99 1.39 8.59
C ASP A 6 -17.42 2.81 8.51
N ARG A 7 -17.26 3.36 7.32
CA ARG A 7 -16.64 4.68 7.12
C ARG A 7 -17.56 5.85 7.48
N PHE A 8 -18.86 5.69 7.25
CA PHE A 8 -19.86 6.73 7.49
C PHE A 8 -20.83 6.36 8.61
N LYS A 9 -20.41 5.46 9.51
CA LYS A 9 -21.22 5.06 10.65
C LYS A 9 -21.48 6.24 11.58
N TYR A 10 -22.71 6.71 11.62
CA TYR A 10 -23.12 7.77 12.52
C TYR A 10 -23.68 7.15 13.81
N THR A 11 -22.91 7.23 14.90
CA THR A 11 -23.29 6.71 16.23
C THR A 11 -23.06 7.79 17.27
N ASP A 12 -23.95 7.91 18.25
CA ASP A 12 -23.87 8.90 19.34
C ASP A 12 -23.70 10.35 18.87
N LYS A 13 -24.35 10.70 17.74
CA LYS A 13 -24.27 12.00 17.07
C LYS A 13 -22.86 12.38 16.58
N GLN A 14 -21.96 11.43 16.45
CA GLN A 14 -20.59 11.65 15.97
C GLN A 14 -20.26 10.74 14.79
N LEU A 15 -19.43 11.25 13.89
CA LEU A 15 -18.79 10.45 12.85
C LEU A 15 -17.59 9.71 13.45
N PRO A 16 -17.13 8.62 12.80
CA PRO A 16 -15.90 7.95 13.21
C PRO A 16 -14.71 8.93 13.15
N PRO A 17 -13.67 8.75 13.99
CA PRO A 17 -12.47 9.57 13.92
C PRO A 17 -11.87 9.56 12.52
N GLU A 18 -11.40 10.74 12.07
CA GLU A 18 -10.71 10.87 10.79
C GLU A 18 -9.50 9.95 10.72
N ARG A 19 -9.34 9.27 9.58
CA ARG A 19 -8.15 8.47 9.28
C ARG A 19 -7.07 9.37 8.69
N ILE A 20 -5.84 8.87 8.70
CA ILE A 20 -4.69 9.57 8.10
C ILE A 20 -4.96 9.88 6.61
N ASP A 21 -5.59 8.93 5.91
CA ASP A 21 -5.98 9.05 4.50
C ASP A 21 -6.92 10.23 4.23
N ASP A 22 -7.75 10.63 5.21
CA ASP A 22 -8.71 11.74 5.05
C ASP A 22 -8.02 13.11 5.03
N ARG A 23 -6.76 13.19 5.47
CA ARG A 23 -5.99 14.43 5.53
C ARG A 23 -5.41 14.86 4.18
N LYS A 24 -5.56 14.04 3.13
CA LYS A 24 -5.00 14.32 1.81
C LYS A 24 -5.98 15.16 0.98
N PRO A 25 -5.54 16.30 0.39
CA PRO A 25 -6.38 17.04 -0.54
C PRO A 25 -6.67 16.23 -1.80
N PHE A 26 -7.88 16.39 -2.34
CA PHE A 26 -8.30 15.74 -3.58
C PHE A 26 -7.59 16.40 -4.78
N THR A 27 -6.84 15.63 -5.55
CA THR A 27 -6.21 16.10 -6.80
C THR A 27 -7.25 16.11 -7.93
N THR A 28 -7.30 17.19 -8.70
CA THR A 28 -8.24 17.33 -9.83
C THR A 28 -7.59 17.17 -11.21
N ASP A 29 -6.28 16.93 -11.25
CA ASP A 29 -5.57 16.61 -12.49
C ASP A 29 -5.97 15.19 -12.96
N VAL A 30 -6.58 15.11 -14.14
CA VAL A 30 -7.02 13.85 -14.75
C VAL A 30 -6.45 13.75 -16.15
N ASP A 31 -5.82 12.62 -16.45
CA ASP A 31 -5.33 12.35 -17.80
C ASP A 31 -6.53 12.04 -18.73
N ILE A 32 -6.57 12.69 -19.89
CA ILE A 32 -7.69 12.58 -20.84
C ILE A 32 -7.66 11.24 -21.60
N THR A 33 -6.48 10.61 -21.66
CA THR A 33 -6.28 9.36 -22.41
C THR A 33 -5.85 8.26 -21.44
N ASP A 34 -6.77 7.36 -21.14
CA ASP A 34 -6.55 6.27 -20.22
C ASP A 34 -6.32 4.96 -20.98
N GLN A 35 -5.07 4.53 -21.00
CA GLN A 35 -4.65 3.27 -21.64
C GLN A 35 -4.46 2.14 -20.61
N PHE A 36 -4.89 2.33 -19.35
CA PHE A 36 -4.68 1.36 -18.30
C PHE A 36 -5.64 0.16 -18.43
N ASP A 37 -5.11 -1.06 -18.30
CA ASP A 37 -5.91 -2.28 -18.29
C ASP A 37 -6.50 -2.52 -16.90
N TYR A 38 -7.74 -2.05 -16.71
CA TYR A 38 -8.49 -2.17 -15.47
C TYR A 38 -8.76 -3.60 -15.03
N SER A 39 -8.70 -4.59 -15.92
CA SER A 39 -8.91 -6.00 -15.55
C SER A 39 -7.85 -6.50 -14.57
N GLN A 40 -6.67 -5.87 -14.56
CA GLN A 40 -5.60 -6.24 -13.66
C GLN A 40 -5.86 -5.77 -12.23
N ILE A 41 -6.70 -4.76 -12.00
CA ILE A 41 -6.96 -4.21 -10.65
C ILE A 41 -7.53 -5.27 -9.72
N GLU A 42 -8.36 -6.18 -10.23
CA GLU A 42 -9.01 -7.23 -9.44
C GLU A 42 -8.01 -8.24 -8.84
N GLN A 43 -6.79 -8.31 -9.39
CA GLN A 43 -5.75 -9.21 -8.89
C GLN A 43 -4.93 -8.53 -7.80
N ALA A 44 -5.04 -9.03 -6.57
CA ALA A 44 -4.17 -8.63 -5.47
C ALA A 44 -2.70 -8.92 -5.82
N LEU A 45 -1.79 -8.01 -5.45
CA LEU A 45 -0.35 -8.18 -5.68
C LEU A 45 0.27 -9.19 -4.72
N LEU A 46 -0.31 -9.31 -3.53
CA LEU A 46 0.11 -10.22 -2.48
C LEU A 46 -1.08 -11.05 -2.01
N SER A 47 -0.82 -12.34 -1.80
CA SER A 47 -1.67 -13.22 -1.04
C SER A 47 -1.50 -12.97 0.46
N GLN A 48 -2.49 -13.39 1.27
CA GLN A 48 -2.41 -13.26 2.73
C GLN A 48 -1.16 -13.92 3.33
N LYS A 49 -0.76 -15.08 2.79
CA LYS A 49 0.45 -15.80 3.23
C LYS A 49 1.72 -14.99 2.96
N GLU A 50 1.80 -14.31 1.83
CA GLU A 50 2.95 -13.46 1.48
C GLU A 50 2.99 -12.22 2.38
N CYS A 51 1.85 -11.60 2.69
CA CYS A 51 1.79 -10.51 3.67
C CYS A 51 2.27 -10.94 5.05
N ASP A 52 1.84 -12.11 5.54
CA ASP A 52 2.27 -12.63 6.84
C ASP A 52 3.79 -12.88 6.87
N GLN A 53 4.36 -13.40 5.77
CA GLN A 53 5.80 -13.58 5.62
C GLN A 53 6.57 -12.25 5.65
N LEU A 54 6.11 -11.25 4.87
CA LEU A 54 6.72 -9.91 4.84
C LEU A 54 6.62 -9.23 6.20
N ARG A 55 5.48 -9.38 6.89
CA ARG A 55 5.27 -8.81 8.21
C ARG A 55 6.19 -9.43 9.26
N LEU A 56 6.35 -10.75 9.26
CA LEU A 56 7.33 -11.43 10.11
C LEU A 56 8.75 -10.98 9.79
N ALA A 57 9.08 -10.79 8.52
CA ALA A 57 10.39 -10.31 8.12
C ALA A 57 10.66 -8.86 8.56
N ALA A 58 9.65 -7.98 8.51
CA ALA A 58 9.71 -6.61 9.01
C ALA A 58 9.99 -6.54 10.53
N GLN A 59 9.58 -7.56 11.29
CA GLN A 59 9.76 -7.61 12.75
C GLN A 59 11.03 -8.36 13.19
N PHE A 60 11.40 -9.44 12.48
CA PHE A 60 12.42 -10.38 12.93
C PHE A 60 13.65 -10.48 12.01
N SER A 61 13.79 -9.62 11.00
CA SER A 61 14.96 -9.52 10.11
C SER A 61 15.42 -10.86 9.51
N ARG A 62 14.48 -11.71 9.06
CA ARG A 62 14.81 -12.97 8.35
C ARG A 62 14.97 -12.70 6.85
N GLN A 63 16.15 -12.98 6.31
CA GLN A 63 16.64 -12.31 5.09
C GLN A 63 16.44 -13.07 3.76
N LYS A 64 16.65 -14.38 3.68
CA LYS A 64 16.83 -15.01 2.35
C LYS A 64 15.54 -15.16 1.53
N TYR A 65 14.48 -15.75 2.10
CA TYR A 65 13.22 -15.96 1.37
C TYR A 65 12.47 -14.64 1.13
N THR A 66 12.60 -13.69 2.05
CA THR A 66 11.99 -12.36 1.96
C THR A 66 12.53 -11.55 0.78
N GLN A 67 13.84 -11.63 0.51
CA GLN A 67 14.44 -10.91 -0.63
C GLN A 67 13.93 -11.38 -1.98
N LEU A 68 13.69 -12.69 -2.14
CA LEU A 68 13.09 -13.23 -3.37
C LEU A 68 11.66 -12.71 -3.56
N LEU A 69 10.86 -12.73 -2.49
CA LEU A 69 9.49 -12.21 -2.53
C LEU A 69 9.44 -10.70 -2.80
N ILE A 70 10.35 -9.91 -2.23
CA ILE A 70 10.49 -8.48 -2.51
C ILE A 70 10.83 -8.26 -4.00
N SER A 71 11.80 -9.02 -4.54
CA SER A 71 12.17 -8.93 -5.95
C SER A 71 11.00 -9.27 -6.87
N GLU A 72 10.30 -10.37 -6.57
CA GLU A 72 9.12 -10.81 -7.33
C GLU A 72 7.98 -9.80 -7.27
N LEU A 73 7.71 -9.23 -6.09
CA LEU A 73 6.71 -8.18 -5.92
C LEU A 73 7.04 -6.93 -6.76
N GLY A 74 8.31 -6.54 -6.83
CA GLY A 74 8.78 -5.49 -7.73
C GLY A 74 8.43 -5.79 -9.20
N SER A 75 8.68 -7.01 -9.66
CA SER A 75 8.32 -7.45 -11.02
C SER A 75 6.80 -7.45 -11.26
N ARG A 76 6.00 -7.87 -10.27
CA ARG A 76 4.53 -7.81 -10.35
C ARG A 76 4.03 -6.37 -10.47
N ILE A 77 4.62 -5.44 -9.73
CA ILE A 77 4.30 -4.01 -9.83
C ILE A 77 4.71 -3.46 -11.20
N GLU A 78 5.89 -3.81 -11.72
CA GLU A 78 6.34 -3.39 -13.06
C GLU A 78 5.42 -3.89 -14.15
N GLN A 79 5.07 -5.17 -14.13
CA GLN A 79 4.17 -5.77 -15.10
C GLN A 79 2.78 -5.12 -15.08
N LYS A 80 2.28 -4.79 -13.90
CA LYS A 80 0.91 -4.28 -13.72
C LYS A 80 0.78 -2.78 -13.98
N TYR A 81 1.78 -1.99 -13.59
CA TYR A 81 1.71 -0.52 -13.66
C TYR A 81 2.69 0.11 -14.64
N GLY A 82 3.53 -0.68 -15.33
CA GLY A 82 4.47 -0.22 -16.34
C GLY A 82 5.64 0.63 -15.83
N ASN A 83 5.71 0.87 -14.52
CA ASN A 83 6.78 1.62 -13.87
C ASN A 83 7.85 0.66 -13.34
N LYS A 84 9.13 1.05 -13.31
CA LYS A 84 10.20 0.23 -12.71
C LYS A 84 10.38 0.56 -11.22
N PRO A 85 9.73 -0.16 -10.29
CA PRO A 85 9.85 0.13 -8.88
C PRO A 85 11.25 -0.27 -8.37
N LYS A 86 11.83 0.57 -7.53
CA LYS A 86 13.03 0.23 -6.75
C LYS A 86 12.61 -0.02 -5.32
N PHE A 87 12.98 -1.18 -4.78
CA PHE A 87 12.74 -1.48 -3.37
C PHE A 87 13.41 -0.42 -2.50
N HIS A 88 12.63 0.15 -1.57
CA HIS A 88 13.10 1.15 -0.65
C HIS A 88 13.19 0.60 0.78
N ASP A 89 12.09 0.07 1.30
CA ASP A 89 12.01 -0.33 2.70
C ASP A 89 10.92 -1.38 2.98
N LEU A 90 11.10 -2.12 4.07
CA LEU A 90 10.13 -3.06 4.63
C LEU A 90 10.11 -2.85 6.14
N LYS A 91 9.04 -2.22 6.67
CA LYS A 91 8.99 -1.81 8.07
C LYS A 91 7.58 -1.75 8.62
N CYS A 92 7.50 -1.78 9.94
CA CYS A 92 6.30 -1.46 10.70
C CYS A 92 6.52 -0.16 11.47
N VAL A 93 5.60 0.79 11.32
CA VAL A 93 5.63 2.08 11.99
C VAL A 93 4.33 2.30 12.76
N THR A 94 4.45 2.85 13.97
CA THR A 94 3.28 3.18 14.81
C THR A 94 2.85 4.63 14.64
N GLU A 95 3.80 5.50 14.31
CA GLU A 95 3.53 6.92 14.07
C GLU A 95 3.47 7.19 12.56
N PRO A 96 2.57 8.10 12.10
CA PRO A 96 2.43 8.44 10.69
C PRO A 96 3.75 8.95 10.11
N THR A 97 4.20 8.34 9.01
CA THR A 97 5.45 8.71 8.35
C THR A 97 5.28 8.78 6.84
N ARG A 98 6.23 9.44 6.16
CA ARG A 98 6.25 9.55 4.70
C ARG A 98 7.13 8.49 4.05
N SER A 99 6.89 8.20 2.78
CA SER A 99 7.66 7.21 2.03
C SER A 99 9.13 7.55 1.88
N GLY A 100 9.46 8.85 1.82
CA GLY A 100 10.82 9.33 1.54
C GLY A 100 11.19 9.31 0.05
N CYS A 101 10.29 8.88 -0.84
CA CYS A 101 10.50 8.94 -2.29
C CYS A 101 10.37 10.38 -2.81
N THR A 102 11.16 10.75 -3.81
CA THR A 102 11.18 12.11 -4.41
C THR A 102 10.02 12.37 -5.36
N ARG A 103 9.57 11.35 -6.11
CA ARG A 103 8.49 11.48 -7.10
C ARG A 103 7.25 10.70 -6.73
N SER A 104 7.34 9.38 -6.80
CA SER A 104 6.20 8.49 -6.55
C SER A 104 6.61 7.27 -5.75
N ALA A 105 5.66 6.76 -4.97
CA ALA A 105 5.88 5.62 -4.09
C ALA A 105 4.73 4.61 -4.25
N PHE A 106 5.08 3.34 -4.34
CA PHE A 106 4.16 2.23 -4.12
C PHE A 106 4.28 1.81 -2.66
N VAL A 107 3.32 2.26 -1.85
CA VAL A 107 3.21 1.88 -0.44
C VAL A 107 2.15 0.79 -0.33
N LEU A 108 2.57 -0.43 -0.02
CA LEU A 108 1.66 -1.58 0.10
C LEU A 108 1.55 -1.99 1.56
N SER A 109 0.32 -2.02 2.09
CA SER A 109 0.07 -2.54 3.43
C SER A 109 0.26 -4.06 3.44
N ILE A 110 0.96 -4.53 4.48
CA ILE A 110 1.13 -5.94 4.81
C ILE A 110 0.49 -6.25 6.18
N ASP A 111 -0.43 -5.39 6.63
CA ASP A 111 -1.27 -5.66 7.79
C ASP A 111 -2.26 -6.79 7.50
N THR A 112 -2.62 -7.56 8.52
CA THR A 112 -3.49 -8.74 8.36
C THR A 112 -4.88 -8.39 7.81
N ASN A 113 -5.39 -7.20 8.13
CA ASN A 113 -6.72 -6.73 7.72
C ASN A 113 -6.72 -5.88 6.44
N ARG A 114 -5.54 -5.48 5.94
CA ARG A 114 -5.38 -4.60 4.77
C ARG A 114 -4.31 -5.11 3.80
N CYS A 115 -4.06 -6.42 3.79
CA CYS A 115 -3.01 -7.03 2.98
C CYS A 115 -3.16 -6.64 1.50
N SER A 116 -2.03 -6.25 0.89
CA SER A 116 -1.94 -5.79 -0.49
C SER A 116 -2.68 -4.48 -0.81
N ALA A 117 -3.26 -3.79 0.18
CA ALA A 117 -3.89 -2.50 -0.05
C ALA A 117 -2.83 -1.43 -0.34
N PHE A 118 -3.07 -0.63 -1.37
CA PHE A 118 -2.28 0.58 -1.60
C PHE A 118 -2.60 1.62 -0.54
N LEU A 119 -1.55 2.13 0.08
CA LEU A 119 -1.61 3.27 0.99
C LEU A 119 -1.07 4.51 0.28
N TYR A 120 -1.35 5.67 0.86
CA TYR A 120 -0.77 6.93 0.41
C TYR A 120 0.68 7.08 0.86
N ASP A 121 1.32 8.15 0.38
CA ASP A 121 2.68 8.55 0.79
C ASP A 121 2.81 8.73 2.31
N LEU A 122 1.75 9.22 2.98
CA LEU A 122 1.66 9.30 4.43
C LEU A 122 0.91 8.08 4.96
N PHE A 123 1.57 7.27 5.78
CA PHE A 123 1.03 5.99 6.23
C PHE A 123 1.46 5.64 7.66
N ASP A 124 0.72 4.70 8.25
CA ASP A 124 1.06 3.97 9.46
C ASP A 124 0.92 2.45 9.23
N GLY A 125 1.35 1.64 10.21
CA GLY A 125 1.25 0.18 10.16
C GLY A 125 2.46 -0.50 9.50
N CYS A 126 2.29 -1.77 9.14
CA CYS A 126 3.32 -2.54 8.44
C CYS A 126 3.19 -2.36 6.93
N VAL A 127 4.29 -1.99 6.28
CA VAL A 127 4.33 -1.73 4.83
C VAL A 127 5.56 -2.31 4.15
N VAL A 128 5.41 -2.63 2.87
CA VAL A 128 6.51 -2.77 1.93
C VAL A 128 6.48 -1.60 0.95
N LEU A 129 7.63 -1.01 0.69
CA LEU A 129 7.73 0.28 0.00
C LEU A 129 8.68 0.21 -1.19
N TYR A 130 8.21 0.72 -2.32
CA TYR A 130 9.02 0.92 -3.52
C TYR A 130 8.92 2.36 -3.99
N CYS A 131 10.02 2.94 -4.44
CA CYS A 131 10.03 4.23 -5.14
C CYS A 131 10.00 4.00 -6.65
N ALA A 132 9.25 4.84 -7.36
CA ALA A 132 9.34 4.97 -8.81
C ALA A 132 9.88 6.36 -9.15
N ASP A 133 11.04 6.36 -9.81
CA ASP A 133 11.79 7.54 -10.27
C ASP A 133 11.38 7.93 -11.69
#